data_AF-A0A2N6NE22-F1
#
_entry.id   AF-A0A2N6NE22-F1
#
_cell.length_a   1.000
_cell.length_b   1.000
_cell.length_c   1.000
_cell.angle_alpha   90.00
_cell.angle_beta   90.00
_cell.angle_gamma   90.00
#
_symmetry.space_group_name_H-M   'P 1'
#
loop_
_entity.id
_entity.type
_entity.pdbx_description
1 polymer ?
#
loop_
_entity_poly.entity_id
_entity_poly.type
_entity_poly.pdbx_seq_one_letter_code
_entity_poly.pdbx_strand_id
1 'polypeptide(L)'
;MDRVNTTPRLAELRKLMKENNISAYIVPSGDSHASEYAADCFNRREYISGFDGSAGIAVVSEEAAALSTDGRYFNQATQQLDDNWRLIKFGIPEEITWQDWVAEQCKDGKRAGVDPTLLTPAVAKKLTETIQKAGGSGLVAITKNLIDIIWGNERPTIPTNKVFIHPDKYAGKTVKDKLAELRGEITKKKATGLYVTALDEVAWLFNLRGNDVEYNPVFYCYASITRREAILYVEESKVNQSVREHLTTNEVKVKPYSNFFADVEGASDGKYLITDTASWAVKTAIGSEDNVEEVKSSITDAKSVKNEVELEGMRACHIRDGAALTSYYAWLENQLIEKKASIDEAQAADMLMEFRKKQDLFVGESFATISCTGPK
;
A
#
# COMPACT_ATOMS: atom_id res chain seq x y z
N MET A 1 18.17 4.16 17.94
CA MET A 1 16.80 4.72 18.05
C MET A 1 16.29 4.40 19.43
N ASP A 2 15.70 5.38 20.11
CA ASP A 2 15.14 5.16 21.43
C ASP A 2 13.83 4.36 21.31
N ARG A 3 13.69 3.35 22.16
CA ARG A 3 12.53 2.48 22.24
C ARG A 3 11.31 3.29 22.71
N VAL A 4 10.22 3.23 21.95
CA VAL A 4 8.99 3.98 22.26
C VAL A 4 8.21 3.27 23.38
N ASN A 5 7.80 3.98 24.43
CA ASN A 5 6.90 3.43 25.45
C ASN A 5 5.46 3.38 24.92
N THR A 6 4.97 2.19 24.61
CA THR A 6 3.66 1.92 24.02
C THR A 6 2.55 1.67 25.04
N THR A 7 2.89 1.56 26.33
CA THR A 7 1.93 1.32 27.43
C THR A 7 0.68 2.20 27.38
N PRO A 8 0.78 3.56 27.27
CA PRO A 8 -0.42 4.40 27.19
C PRO A 8 -1.24 4.17 25.93
N ARG A 9 -0.59 3.91 24.78
CA ARG A 9 -1.28 3.66 23.49
C ARG A 9 -2.08 2.35 23.55
N LEU A 10 -1.49 1.30 24.13
CA LEU A 10 -2.14 0.01 24.33
C LEU A 10 -3.33 0.10 25.29
N ALA A 11 -3.23 0.89 26.36
CA ALA A 11 -4.32 1.09 27.31
C ALA A 11 -5.56 1.73 26.66
N GLU A 12 -5.36 2.80 25.88
CA GLU A 12 -6.45 3.46 25.14
C GLU A 12 -7.04 2.56 24.05
N LEU A 13 -6.20 1.81 23.31
CA LEU A 13 -6.70 0.85 22.32
C LEU A 13 -7.59 -0.21 22.95
N ARG A 14 -7.18 -0.80 24.09
CA ARG A 14 -7.95 -1.82 24.81
C ARG A 14 -9.29 -1.30 25.31
N LYS A 15 -9.40 -0.01 25.64
CA LYS A 15 -10.69 0.62 25.98
C LYS A 15 -11.62 0.62 24.76
N LEU A 16 -11.14 1.07 23.59
CA LEU A 16 -11.92 1.06 22.35
C LEU A 16 -12.30 -0.36 21.90
N MET A 17 -11.41 -1.34 22.12
CA MET A 17 -11.70 -2.75 21.84
C MET A 17 -12.90 -3.26 22.65
N LYS A 18 -12.96 -2.92 23.95
CA LYS A 18 -14.11 -3.26 24.81
C LYS A 18 -15.40 -2.62 24.31
N GLU A 19 -15.36 -1.35 23.92
CA GLU A 19 -16.52 -0.63 23.36
C GLU A 19 -17.03 -1.28 22.05
N ASN A 20 -16.13 -1.86 21.25
CA ASN A 20 -16.47 -2.56 20.01
C ASN A 20 -16.71 -4.07 20.19
N ASN A 21 -16.69 -4.58 21.44
CA ASN A 21 -16.87 -5.99 21.78
C ASN A 21 -15.92 -6.93 21.02
N ILE A 22 -14.65 -6.56 20.89
CA ILE A 22 -13.58 -7.37 20.29
C ILE A 22 -12.50 -7.67 21.33
N SER A 23 -11.91 -8.86 21.26
CA SER A 23 -10.88 -9.31 22.21
C SER A 23 -9.46 -9.28 21.63
N ALA A 24 -9.35 -9.16 20.31
CA ALA A 24 -8.11 -8.90 19.60
C ALA A 24 -8.35 -7.83 18.52
N TYR A 25 -7.40 -6.94 18.30
CA TYR A 25 -7.41 -5.98 17.21
C TYR A 25 -6.14 -6.13 16.36
N ILE A 26 -6.33 -6.29 15.07
CA ILE A 26 -5.25 -6.55 14.11
C ILE A 26 -4.92 -5.24 13.39
N VAL A 27 -3.65 -4.92 13.33
CA VAL A 27 -3.09 -3.72 12.70
C VAL A 27 -2.02 -4.17 11.69
N PRO A 28 -2.41 -4.51 10.46
CA PRO A 28 -1.47 -4.81 9.39
C PRO A 28 -0.62 -3.58 9.01
N SER A 29 0.51 -3.82 8.35
CA SER A 29 1.20 -2.77 7.59
C SER A 29 0.43 -2.44 6.31
N GLY A 30 0.64 -1.25 5.76
CA GLY A 30 0.07 -0.82 4.49
C GLY A 30 -1.16 0.07 4.61
N ASP A 31 -1.83 0.27 3.49
CA ASP A 31 -2.97 1.18 3.34
C ASP A 31 -4.16 0.49 2.65
N SER A 32 -5.20 1.27 2.36
CA SER A 32 -6.45 0.80 1.74
C SER A 32 -6.32 0.38 0.27
N HIS A 33 -5.10 0.42 -0.28
CA HIS A 33 -4.78 0.12 -1.69
C HIS A 33 -3.76 -1.01 -1.84
N ALA A 34 -3.40 -1.68 -0.73
CA ALA A 34 -2.38 -2.73 -0.69
C ALA A 34 -1.01 -2.24 -1.18
N SER A 35 -0.66 -0.99 -0.91
CA SER A 35 0.64 -0.42 -1.27
C SER A 35 1.77 -1.08 -0.47
N GLU A 36 2.93 -1.30 -1.11
CA GLU A 36 4.13 -1.82 -0.44
C GLU A 36 4.73 -0.79 0.53
N TYR A 37 4.84 0.46 0.06
CA TYR A 37 5.13 1.63 0.89
C TYR A 37 3.83 2.40 1.09
N ALA A 38 3.64 2.98 2.26
CA ALA A 38 2.46 3.80 2.54
C ALA A 38 2.89 5.18 3.03
N ALA A 39 2.06 6.20 2.81
CA ALA A 39 2.30 7.51 3.40
C ALA A 39 2.20 7.46 4.94
N ASP A 40 2.87 8.38 5.62
CA ASP A 40 3.00 8.39 7.09
C ASP A 40 1.67 8.28 7.84
N CYS A 41 0.59 8.85 7.29
CA CYS A 41 -0.76 8.77 7.86
C CYS A 41 -1.33 7.34 7.93
N PHE A 42 -0.71 6.38 7.25
CA PHE A 42 -1.06 4.96 7.23
C PHE A 42 -0.09 4.09 8.04
N ASN A 43 0.98 4.65 8.62
CA ASN A 43 1.95 3.94 9.46
C ASN A 43 1.40 3.64 10.88
N ARG A 44 0.19 3.08 10.94
CA ARG A 44 -0.55 2.78 12.17
C ARG A 44 0.13 1.72 13.02
N ARG A 45 0.75 0.72 12.37
CA ARG A 45 1.53 -0.31 13.05
C ARG A 45 2.73 0.32 13.76
N GLU A 46 3.47 1.19 13.09
CA GLU A 46 4.57 1.95 13.69
C GLU A 46 4.08 2.81 14.86
N TYR A 47 2.97 3.52 14.70
CA TYR A 47 2.39 4.29 15.80
C TYR A 47 2.04 3.41 17.00
N ILE A 48 1.38 2.26 16.82
CA ILE A 48 0.96 1.45 17.98
C ILE A 48 2.13 0.69 18.64
N SER A 49 3.14 0.26 17.88
CA SER A 49 4.21 -0.62 18.39
C SER A 49 5.60 0.02 18.53
N GLY A 50 5.84 1.17 17.89
CA GLY A 50 7.18 1.77 17.78
C GLY A 50 8.11 1.09 16.76
N PHE A 51 7.65 0.03 16.08
CA PHE A 51 8.42 -0.66 15.05
C PHE A 51 8.16 -0.04 13.66
N ASP A 52 9.21 0.45 13.02
CA ASP A 52 9.16 1.22 11.76
C ASP A 52 9.60 0.41 10.51
N GLY A 53 9.94 -0.88 10.65
CA GLY A 53 10.32 -1.71 9.49
C GLY A 53 9.22 -1.81 8.43
N SER A 54 9.52 -2.07 7.16
CA SER A 54 8.50 -1.96 6.11
C SER A 54 7.40 -3.04 6.15
N ALA A 55 7.63 -4.17 6.82
CA ALA A 55 6.70 -5.28 6.86
C ALA A 55 6.42 -5.77 8.29
N GLY A 56 5.15 -6.02 8.60
CA GLY A 56 4.73 -6.67 9.83
C GLY A 56 3.24 -6.56 10.12
N ILE A 57 2.78 -7.31 11.12
CA ILE A 57 1.40 -7.30 11.60
C ILE A 57 1.45 -7.18 13.11
N ALA A 58 0.91 -6.08 13.63
CA ALA A 58 0.69 -5.91 15.06
C ALA A 58 -0.69 -6.48 15.42
N VAL A 59 -0.76 -7.20 16.54
CA VAL A 59 -2.00 -7.70 17.10
C VAL A 59 -2.03 -7.37 18.59
N VAL A 60 -3.07 -6.67 19.02
CA VAL A 60 -3.28 -6.31 20.42
C VAL A 60 -4.47 -7.09 20.94
N SER A 61 -4.29 -7.83 22.04
CA SER A 61 -5.38 -8.47 22.76
C SER A 61 -5.72 -7.73 24.06
N GLU A 62 -6.74 -8.21 24.76
CA GLU A 62 -7.14 -7.69 26.07
C GLU A 62 -5.97 -7.57 27.05
N GLU A 63 -5.04 -8.55 27.04
CA GLU A 63 -3.97 -8.67 28.04
C GLU A 63 -2.56 -8.74 27.45
N ALA A 64 -2.41 -8.94 26.13
CA ALA A 64 -1.10 -9.06 25.48
C ALA A 64 -1.01 -8.23 24.20
N ALA A 65 0.20 -8.10 23.65
CA ALA A 65 0.43 -7.58 22.31
C ALA A 65 1.53 -8.40 21.63
N ALA A 66 1.40 -8.62 20.33
CA ALA A 66 2.38 -9.33 19.53
C ALA A 66 2.60 -8.63 18.19
N LEU A 67 3.84 -8.61 17.72
CA LEU A 67 4.20 -8.12 16.41
C LEU A 67 4.86 -9.24 15.62
N SER A 68 4.29 -9.58 14.47
CA SER A 68 4.89 -10.52 13.53
C SER A 68 5.60 -9.78 12.42
N THR A 69 6.82 -10.18 12.08
CA THR A 69 7.59 -9.66 10.94
C THR A 69 8.51 -10.75 10.40
N ASP A 70 9.11 -10.54 9.24
CA ASP A 70 10.00 -11.50 8.57
C ASP A 70 11.49 -11.29 8.93
N GLY A 71 12.34 -12.19 8.43
CA GLY A 71 13.76 -12.28 8.79
C GLY A 71 14.60 -11.03 8.52
N ARG A 72 14.15 -10.12 7.65
CA ARG A 72 14.82 -8.83 7.42
C ARG A 72 14.83 -7.96 8.68
N TYR A 73 13.83 -8.12 9.55
CA TYR A 73 13.52 -7.17 10.60
C TYR A 73 13.65 -7.72 12.03
N PHE A 74 14.10 -8.96 12.23
CA PHE A 74 14.17 -9.54 13.59
C PHE A 74 15.04 -8.75 14.56
N ASN A 75 16.22 -8.29 14.10
CA ASN A 75 17.13 -7.50 14.94
C ASN A 75 16.55 -6.11 15.23
N GLN A 76 16.00 -5.45 14.21
CA GLN A 76 15.36 -4.14 14.33
C GLN A 76 14.15 -4.19 15.28
N ALA A 77 13.24 -5.15 15.09
CA ALA A 77 12.08 -5.33 15.95
C ALA A 77 12.49 -5.58 17.42
N THR A 78 13.53 -6.38 17.66
CA THR A 78 14.05 -6.63 19.02
C THR A 78 14.55 -5.34 19.70
N GLN A 79 15.15 -4.43 18.93
CA GLN A 79 15.66 -3.15 19.45
C GLN A 79 14.54 -2.14 19.69
N GLN A 80 13.57 -2.06 18.78
CA GLN A 80 12.53 -1.02 18.77
C GLN A 80 11.30 -1.33 19.63
N LEU A 81 10.91 -2.60 19.73
CA LEU A 81 9.75 -3.00 20.53
C LEU A 81 10.05 -2.88 22.03
N ASP A 82 9.09 -2.33 22.79
CA ASP A 82 9.16 -2.35 24.24
C ASP A 82 8.68 -3.69 24.83
N ASP A 83 8.76 -3.79 26.16
CA ASP A 83 8.49 -5.05 26.87
C ASP A 83 7.00 -5.46 26.86
N ASN A 84 6.10 -4.62 26.31
CA ASN A 84 4.70 -5.00 26.13
C ASN A 84 4.50 -5.95 24.93
N TRP A 85 5.47 -6.04 24.02
CA TRP A 85 5.32 -6.75 22.75
C TRP A 85 6.08 -8.07 22.72
N ARG A 86 5.37 -9.13 22.33
CA ARG A 86 5.99 -10.37 21.88
C ARG A 86 6.35 -10.26 20.40
N LEU A 87 7.61 -10.46 20.05
CA LEU A 87 8.02 -10.66 18.66
C LEU A 87 7.65 -12.07 18.20
N ILE A 88 6.92 -12.19 17.09
CA ILE A 88 6.62 -13.44 16.39
C ILE A 88 7.43 -13.48 15.09
N LYS A 89 8.44 -14.34 15.03
CA LYS A 89 9.35 -14.46 13.89
C LYS A 89 8.72 -15.25 12.73
N PHE A 90 8.15 -14.54 11.75
CA PHE A 90 7.52 -15.17 10.59
C PHE A 90 8.53 -15.98 9.76
N GLY A 91 8.12 -17.18 9.34
CA GLY A 91 8.93 -18.07 8.52
C GLY A 91 9.85 -19.02 9.29
N ILE A 92 9.84 -18.97 10.63
CA ILE A 92 10.54 -19.95 11.47
C ILE A 92 9.59 -21.14 11.74
N PRO A 93 9.96 -22.38 11.39
CA PRO A 93 9.07 -23.54 11.49
C PRO A 93 8.47 -23.79 12.88
N GLU A 94 9.22 -23.52 13.96
CA GLU A 94 8.76 -23.74 15.34
C GLU A 94 8.00 -22.54 15.93
N GLU A 95 7.92 -21.41 15.23
CA GLU A 95 7.22 -20.22 15.72
C GLU A 95 5.73 -20.27 15.35
N ILE A 96 4.88 -19.79 16.26
CA ILE A 96 3.45 -19.65 15.99
C ILE A 96 3.21 -18.64 14.86
N THR A 97 2.21 -18.86 14.01
CA THR A 97 1.81 -17.83 13.04
C THR A 97 1.01 -16.72 13.75
N TRP A 98 1.01 -15.50 13.20
CA TRP A 98 0.18 -14.43 13.78
C TRP A 98 -1.32 -14.77 13.70
N GLN A 99 -1.75 -15.54 12.69
CA GLN A 99 -3.13 -15.99 12.56
C GLN A 99 -3.52 -16.95 13.69
N ASP A 100 -2.65 -17.91 13.99
CA ASP A 100 -2.86 -18.85 15.09
C ASP A 100 -2.80 -18.12 16.43
N TRP A 101 -1.90 -17.15 16.58
CA TRP A 101 -1.85 -16.31 17.77
C TRP A 101 -3.16 -15.53 17.98
N VAL A 102 -3.70 -14.88 16.93
CA VAL A 102 -5.02 -14.22 16.99
C VAL A 102 -6.11 -15.22 17.40
N ALA A 103 -6.09 -16.42 16.83
CA ALA A 103 -7.08 -17.45 17.13
C ALA A 103 -7.00 -17.93 18.60
N GLU A 104 -5.79 -18.02 19.16
CA GLU A 104 -5.59 -18.28 20.60
C GLU A 104 -6.16 -17.17 21.48
N GLN A 105 -5.98 -15.90 21.09
CA GLN A 105 -6.55 -14.75 21.82
C GLN A 105 -8.09 -14.68 21.71
N CYS A 106 -8.68 -15.38 20.73
CA CYS A 106 -10.11 -15.37 20.45
C CYS A 106 -10.85 -16.65 20.86
N LYS A 107 -10.25 -17.52 21.68
CA LYS A 107 -10.93 -18.70 22.24
C LYS A 107 -12.15 -18.31 23.08
N ASP A 108 -12.99 -19.30 23.39
CA ASP A 108 -14.18 -19.14 24.24
C ASP A 108 -15.22 -18.16 23.68
N GLY A 109 -15.45 -18.21 22.37
CA GLY A 109 -16.45 -17.38 21.69
C GLY A 109 -16.05 -15.92 21.48
N LYS A 110 -14.83 -15.52 21.83
CA LYS A 110 -14.28 -14.19 21.57
C LYS A 110 -14.08 -13.95 20.07
N ARG A 111 -13.87 -12.69 19.66
CA ARG A 111 -13.72 -12.29 18.25
C ARG A 111 -12.64 -11.27 18.05
N ALA A 112 -12.05 -11.28 16.86
CA ALA A 112 -11.04 -10.31 16.44
C ALA A 112 -11.69 -9.19 15.62
N GLY A 113 -11.20 -7.97 15.77
CA GLY A 113 -11.53 -6.83 14.91
C GLY A 113 -10.37 -6.47 14.00
N VAL A 114 -10.69 -5.95 12.82
CA VAL A 114 -9.72 -5.36 11.89
C VAL A 114 -10.40 -4.30 11.05
N ASP A 115 -9.64 -3.29 10.62
CA ASP A 115 -10.09 -2.38 9.58
C ASP A 115 -10.23 -3.16 8.25
N PRO A 116 -11.44 -3.27 7.68
CA PRO A 116 -11.67 -4.09 6.49
C PRO A 116 -10.96 -3.54 5.25
N THR A 117 -10.48 -2.29 5.29
CA THR A 117 -9.70 -1.73 4.17
C THR A 117 -8.28 -2.28 4.09
N LEU A 118 -7.79 -2.96 5.13
CA LEU A 118 -6.39 -3.41 5.25
C LEU A 118 -6.16 -4.90 4.96
N LEU A 119 -7.23 -5.67 4.71
CA LEU A 119 -7.13 -7.09 4.35
C LEU A 119 -7.81 -7.33 3.01
N THR A 120 -7.33 -8.31 2.25
CA THR A 120 -8.08 -8.83 1.10
C THR A 120 -9.23 -9.75 1.57
N PRO A 121 -10.28 -9.94 0.75
CA PRO A 121 -11.36 -10.89 1.06
C PRO A 121 -10.87 -12.29 1.39
N ALA A 122 -9.88 -12.79 0.63
CA ALA A 122 -9.33 -14.13 0.82
C ALA A 122 -8.64 -14.28 2.19
N VAL A 123 -7.88 -13.26 2.62
CA VAL A 123 -7.23 -13.24 3.94
C VAL A 123 -8.27 -13.15 5.05
N ALA A 124 -9.26 -12.26 4.92
CA ALA A 124 -10.33 -12.10 5.90
C ALA A 124 -11.14 -13.41 6.09
N LYS A 125 -11.47 -14.09 4.99
CA LYS A 125 -12.16 -15.39 5.02
C LYS A 125 -11.32 -16.45 5.73
N LYS A 126 -10.07 -16.65 5.32
CA LYS A 126 -9.17 -17.65 5.92
C LYS A 126 -8.97 -17.39 7.41
N LEU A 127 -8.79 -16.13 7.80
CA LEU A 127 -8.62 -15.76 9.21
C LEU A 127 -9.89 -16.01 10.02
N THR A 128 -11.06 -15.72 9.47
CA THR A 128 -12.36 -16.03 10.10
C THR A 128 -12.48 -17.53 10.37
N GLU A 129 -12.16 -18.36 9.39
CA GLU A 129 -12.19 -19.83 9.52
C GLU A 129 -11.16 -20.32 10.57
N THR A 130 -9.96 -19.73 10.60
CA THR A 130 -8.94 -20.08 11.62
C THR A 130 -9.41 -19.74 13.03
N ILE A 131 -9.99 -18.57 13.25
CA ILE A 131 -10.55 -18.17 14.55
C ILE A 131 -11.69 -19.09 14.97
N GLN A 132 -12.60 -19.42 14.05
CA GLN A 132 -13.74 -20.28 14.33
C GLN A 132 -13.32 -21.71 14.67
N LYS A 133 -12.33 -22.26 13.96
CA LYS A 133 -11.76 -23.59 14.27
C LYS A 133 -11.14 -23.66 15.66
N ALA A 134 -10.61 -22.55 16.17
CA ALA A 134 -10.07 -22.46 17.53
C ALA A 134 -11.14 -22.23 18.61
N GLY A 135 -12.42 -22.10 18.26
CA GLY A 135 -13.53 -21.88 19.19
C GLY A 135 -13.93 -20.40 19.39
N GLY A 136 -13.45 -19.49 18.53
CA GLY A 136 -13.88 -18.09 18.52
C GLY A 136 -15.10 -17.83 17.63
N SER A 137 -15.68 -16.64 17.73
CA SER A 137 -16.83 -16.21 16.93
C SER A 137 -16.46 -15.75 15.51
N GLY A 138 -15.19 -15.47 15.24
CA GLY A 138 -14.69 -15.05 13.92
C GLY A 138 -14.11 -13.63 13.90
N LEU A 139 -14.10 -13.03 12.71
CA LEU A 139 -13.56 -11.69 12.43
C LEU A 139 -14.69 -10.66 12.28
N VAL A 140 -14.47 -9.45 12.79
CA VAL A 140 -15.41 -8.31 12.71
C VAL A 140 -14.76 -7.17 11.93
N ALA A 141 -15.49 -6.62 10.96
CA ALA A 141 -15.11 -5.40 10.25
C ALA A 141 -15.30 -4.17 11.15
N ILE A 142 -14.21 -3.47 11.46
CA ILE A 142 -14.23 -2.22 12.22
C ILE A 142 -13.95 -1.08 11.25
N THR A 143 -15.01 -0.47 10.72
CA THR A 143 -14.92 0.53 9.64
C THR A 143 -14.27 1.85 10.06
N LYS A 144 -14.28 2.16 11.36
CA LYS A 144 -13.57 3.30 11.92
C LYS A 144 -12.29 2.81 12.60
N ASN A 145 -11.14 3.02 11.96
CA ASN A 145 -9.87 2.49 12.44
C ASN A 145 -9.57 2.96 13.87
N LEU A 146 -9.37 2.02 14.80
CA LEU A 146 -9.20 2.36 16.22
C LEU A 146 -7.86 3.06 16.49
N ILE A 147 -6.83 2.80 15.67
CA ILE A 147 -5.54 3.48 15.76
C ILE A 147 -5.69 4.96 15.42
N ASP A 148 -6.49 5.29 14.40
CA ASP A 148 -6.74 6.68 14.01
C ASP A 148 -7.41 7.47 15.15
N ILE A 149 -8.28 6.82 15.94
CA ILE A 149 -8.95 7.45 17.08
C ILE A 149 -7.96 7.79 18.19
N ILE A 150 -7.06 6.87 18.54
CA ILE A 150 -6.06 7.09 19.61
C ILE A 150 -4.85 7.92 19.16
N TRP A 151 -4.56 7.95 17.86
CA TRP A 151 -3.53 8.83 17.29
C TRP A 151 -4.03 10.27 17.23
N GLY A 152 -5.35 10.46 17.04
CA GLY A 152 -6.01 11.75 17.17
C GLY A 152 -5.41 12.78 16.22
N ASN A 153 -5.13 13.97 16.75
CA ASN A 153 -4.67 15.11 15.94
C ASN A 153 -3.18 15.03 15.56
N GLU A 154 -2.41 14.12 16.16
CA GLU A 154 -0.99 13.92 15.81
C GLU A 154 -0.83 13.04 14.57
N ARG A 155 -1.92 12.41 14.10
CA ARG A 155 -1.89 11.63 12.87
C ARG A 155 -1.60 12.54 11.69
N PRO A 156 -0.58 12.26 10.86
CA PRO A 156 -0.31 13.01 9.65
C PRO A 156 -1.54 13.05 8.73
N THR A 157 -1.69 14.12 7.96
CA THR A 157 -2.75 14.20 6.95
C THR A 157 -2.39 13.35 5.74
N ILE A 158 -3.41 12.82 5.06
CA ILE A 158 -3.21 12.18 3.75
C ILE A 158 -2.49 13.19 2.81
N PRO A 159 -1.44 12.76 2.08
CA PRO A 159 -0.72 13.64 1.17
C PRO A 159 -1.67 14.31 0.16
N THR A 160 -1.42 15.58 -0.15
CA THR A 160 -2.22 16.37 -1.12
C THR A 160 -1.38 16.80 -2.33
N ASN A 161 -0.32 16.05 -2.63
CA ASN A 161 0.56 16.34 -3.75
C ASN A 161 -0.21 16.34 -5.08
N LYS A 162 0.19 17.25 -5.98
CA LYS A 162 -0.49 17.43 -7.27
C LYS A 162 -0.25 16.23 -8.18
N VAL A 163 -1.31 15.80 -8.85
CA VAL A 163 -1.23 14.81 -9.92
C VAL A 163 -0.73 15.50 -11.20
N PHE A 164 0.05 14.78 -12.00
CA PHE A 164 0.53 15.25 -13.29
C PHE A 164 0.35 14.20 -14.38
N ILE A 165 0.26 14.67 -15.62
CA ILE A 165 0.06 13.82 -16.79
C ILE A 165 1.35 13.07 -17.11
N HIS A 166 1.24 11.79 -17.44
CA HIS A 166 2.29 10.99 -18.06
C HIS A 166 2.05 10.95 -19.58
N PRO A 167 2.76 11.77 -20.37
CA PRO A 167 2.48 11.93 -21.80
C PRO A 167 2.47 10.62 -22.58
N ASP A 168 1.62 10.55 -23.60
CA ASP A 168 1.51 9.39 -24.49
C ASP A 168 2.84 9.04 -25.19
N LYS A 169 3.71 10.04 -25.42
CA LYS A 169 5.07 9.83 -25.95
C LYS A 169 5.97 8.97 -25.05
N TYR A 170 5.62 8.80 -23.77
CA TYR A 170 6.30 7.90 -22.85
C TYR A 170 5.45 6.65 -22.54
N ALA A 171 4.12 6.80 -22.53
CA ALA A 171 3.21 5.69 -22.26
C ALA A 171 3.08 4.70 -23.44
N GLY A 172 3.29 5.17 -24.67
CA GLY A 172 3.12 4.38 -25.91
C GLY A 172 1.67 4.01 -26.25
N LYS A 173 0.73 4.35 -25.38
CA LYS A 173 -0.69 3.99 -25.52
C LYS A 173 -1.58 5.00 -24.82
N THR A 174 -2.66 5.38 -25.50
CA THR A 174 -3.59 6.40 -24.99
C THR A 174 -4.49 5.84 -23.89
N VAL A 175 -5.07 6.72 -23.08
CA VAL A 175 -6.08 6.34 -22.07
C VAL A 175 -7.30 5.68 -22.72
N LYS A 176 -7.74 6.18 -23.89
CA LYS A 176 -8.88 5.62 -24.63
C LYS A 176 -8.65 4.17 -25.04
N ASP A 177 -7.46 3.86 -25.56
CA ASP A 177 -7.12 2.49 -25.97
C ASP A 177 -7.10 1.53 -24.78
N LYS A 178 -6.49 1.97 -23.66
CA LYS A 178 -6.44 1.17 -22.42
C LYS A 178 -7.85 0.92 -21.87
N LEU A 179 -8.71 1.93 -21.85
CA LEU A 179 -10.11 1.80 -21.42
C LEU A 179 -10.92 0.89 -22.36
N ALA A 180 -10.68 0.97 -23.67
CA ALA A 180 -11.36 0.12 -24.65
C ALA A 180 -11.04 -1.37 -24.43
N GLU A 181 -9.77 -1.70 -24.22
CA GLU A 181 -9.34 -3.08 -23.91
C GLU A 181 -9.92 -3.57 -22.59
N LEU A 182 -9.86 -2.74 -21.54
CA LEU A 182 -10.41 -3.08 -20.23
C LEU A 182 -11.92 -3.35 -20.31
N ARG A 183 -12.66 -2.52 -21.07
CA ARG A 183 -14.09 -2.73 -21.34
C ARG A 183 -14.35 -4.01 -22.14
N GLY A 184 -13.43 -4.40 -23.02
CA GLY A 184 -13.44 -5.70 -23.68
C GLY A 184 -13.41 -6.86 -22.66
N GLU A 185 -12.51 -6.80 -21.68
CA GLU A 185 -12.40 -7.81 -20.62
C GLU A 185 -13.64 -7.86 -19.72
N ILE A 186 -14.17 -6.70 -19.31
CA ILE A 186 -15.43 -6.60 -18.55
C ILE A 186 -16.58 -7.25 -19.33
N THR A 187 -16.64 -7.04 -20.65
CA THR A 187 -17.67 -7.62 -21.52
C THR A 187 -17.53 -9.12 -21.65
N LYS A 188 -16.31 -9.65 -21.86
CA LYS A 188 -16.02 -11.10 -21.91
C LYS A 188 -16.44 -11.79 -20.62
N LYS A 189 -16.21 -11.16 -19.47
CA LYS A 189 -16.61 -11.64 -18.13
C LYS A 189 -18.11 -11.48 -17.83
N LYS A 190 -18.86 -10.86 -18.74
CA LYS A 190 -20.29 -10.53 -18.58
C LYS A 190 -20.55 -9.70 -17.31
N ALA A 191 -19.58 -8.89 -16.90
CA ALA A 191 -19.68 -8.04 -15.71
C ALA A 191 -20.24 -6.65 -16.06
N THR A 192 -20.79 -5.97 -15.05
CA THR A 192 -21.29 -4.60 -15.13
C THR A 192 -20.14 -3.59 -15.14
N GLY A 193 -19.11 -3.84 -14.31
CA GLY A 193 -17.91 -3.01 -14.23
C GLY A 193 -16.80 -3.67 -13.43
N LEU A 194 -15.70 -2.95 -13.29
CA LEU A 194 -14.51 -3.28 -12.49
C LEU A 194 -14.20 -2.10 -11.58
N TYR A 195 -13.98 -2.39 -10.30
CA TYR A 195 -13.38 -1.43 -9.37
C TYR A 195 -11.86 -1.66 -9.31
N VAL A 196 -11.10 -0.60 -9.55
CA VAL A 196 -9.63 -0.62 -9.54
C VAL A 196 -9.16 0.09 -8.28
N THR A 197 -8.42 -0.64 -7.43
CA THR A 197 -7.99 -0.17 -6.12
C THR A 197 -6.47 0.06 -6.04
N ALA A 198 -5.68 -0.67 -6.80
CA ALA A 198 -4.22 -0.52 -6.80
C ALA A 198 -3.81 0.81 -7.46
N LEU A 199 -3.00 1.60 -6.76
CA LEU A 199 -2.67 2.97 -7.18
C LEU A 199 -1.89 3.01 -8.50
N ASP A 200 -0.99 2.04 -8.72
CA ASP A 200 -0.19 1.93 -9.94
C ASP A 200 -1.04 1.55 -11.16
N GLU A 201 -2.08 0.73 -10.97
CA GLU A 201 -3.05 0.40 -12.01
C GLU A 201 -3.87 1.62 -12.43
N VAL A 202 -4.36 2.42 -11.47
CA VAL A 202 -5.10 3.65 -11.77
C VAL A 202 -4.20 4.67 -12.47
N ALA A 203 -2.96 4.86 -11.98
CA ALA A 203 -1.97 5.73 -12.58
C ALA A 203 -1.63 5.32 -14.04
N TRP A 204 -1.45 4.02 -14.28
CA TRP A 204 -1.19 3.49 -15.63
C TRP A 204 -2.40 3.61 -16.55
N LEU A 205 -3.60 3.33 -16.06
CA LEU A 205 -4.84 3.34 -16.85
C LEU A 205 -5.14 4.74 -17.40
N PHE A 206 -4.96 5.77 -16.57
CA PHE A 206 -5.29 7.15 -16.92
C PHE A 206 -4.11 7.99 -17.42
N ASN A 207 -2.93 7.38 -17.61
CA ASN A 207 -1.71 8.11 -17.97
C ASN A 207 -1.45 9.30 -17.02
N LEU A 208 -1.56 9.03 -15.72
CA LEU A 208 -1.30 9.99 -14.64
C LEU A 208 -0.20 9.47 -13.72
N ARG A 209 0.48 10.38 -13.03
CA ARG A 209 1.44 10.07 -11.97
C ARG A 209 1.28 11.05 -10.82
N GLY A 210 1.77 10.65 -9.66
CA GLY A 210 1.77 11.45 -8.44
C GLY A 210 3.06 11.28 -7.67
N ASN A 211 3.06 11.74 -6.43
CA ASN A 211 4.16 11.55 -5.49
C ASN A 211 3.62 11.49 -4.06
N ASP A 212 2.49 10.81 -3.85
CA ASP A 212 1.90 10.67 -2.51
C ASP A 212 2.59 9.58 -1.70
N VAL A 213 3.15 8.58 -2.37
CA VAL A 213 3.84 7.46 -1.75
C VAL A 213 5.31 7.59 -2.07
N GLU A 214 6.15 7.55 -1.04
CA GLU A 214 7.61 7.65 -1.25
C GLU A 214 8.08 6.57 -2.22
N TYR A 215 9.03 6.94 -3.09
CA TYR A 215 9.62 6.08 -4.12
C TYR A 215 8.69 5.60 -5.24
N ASN A 216 7.37 5.78 -5.08
CA ASN A 216 6.36 5.26 -5.98
C ASN A 216 5.59 6.43 -6.60
N PRO A 217 5.69 6.67 -7.91
CA PRO A 217 5.10 7.85 -8.55
C PRO A 217 3.57 7.73 -8.76
N VAL A 218 2.86 7.44 -7.67
CA VAL A 218 1.42 7.20 -7.60
C VAL A 218 0.74 8.24 -6.70
N PHE A 219 -0.59 8.23 -6.68
CA PHE A 219 -1.41 9.13 -5.89
C PHE A 219 -2.61 8.36 -5.32
N TYR A 220 -3.09 8.75 -4.14
CA TYR A 220 -4.23 8.09 -3.49
C TYR A 220 -5.50 8.30 -4.32
N CYS A 221 -6.03 7.19 -4.85
CA CYS A 221 -7.20 7.19 -5.73
C CYS A 221 -7.87 5.82 -5.84
N TYR A 222 -9.13 5.81 -6.27
CA TYR A 222 -9.82 4.63 -6.78
C TYR A 222 -10.31 4.89 -8.21
N ALA A 223 -10.65 3.83 -8.95
CA ALA A 223 -11.39 3.97 -10.19
C ALA A 223 -12.58 3.00 -10.30
N SER A 224 -13.65 3.45 -10.94
CA SER A 224 -14.78 2.60 -11.35
C SER A 224 -14.90 2.64 -12.86
N ILE A 225 -14.77 1.48 -13.51
CA ILE A 225 -14.86 1.34 -14.95
C ILE A 225 -16.06 0.46 -15.28
N THR A 226 -17.04 1.02 -15.95
CA THR A 226 -18.17 0.26 -16.52
C THR A 226 -18.01 0.16 -18.03
N ARG A 227 -18.93 -0.55 -18.69
CA ARG A 227 -18.97 -0.63 -20.16
C ARG A 227 -19.12 0.73 -20.84
N ARG A 228 -19.58 1.77 -20.12
CA ARG A 228 -19.90 3.09 -20.69
C ARG A 228 -19.18 4.24 -20.00
N GLU A 229 -18.85 4.09 -18.72
CA GLU A 229 -18.31 5.19 -17.92
C GLU A 229 -16.96 4.81 -17.31
N ALA A 230 -16.12 5.82 -17.11
CA ALA A 230 -14.91 5.74 -16.31
C ALA A 230 -14.96 6.86 -15.28
N ILE A 231 -14.76 6.52 -14.01
CA ILE A 231 -14.77 7.47 -12.89
C ILE A 231 -13.45 7.31 -12.14
N LEU A 232 -12.72 8.42 -11.96
CA LEU A 232 -11.57 8.55 -11.09
C LEU A 232 -12.01 9.20 -9.78
N TYR A 233 -11.76 8.54 -8.66
CA TYR A 233 -11.99 9.04 -7.32
C TYR A 233 -10.67 9.55 -6.76
N VAL A 234 -10.53 10.86 -6.61
CA VAL A 234 -9.30 11.51 -6.18
C VAL A 234 -9.63 12.82 -5.48
N GLU A 235 -8.80 13.26 -4.54
CA GLU A 235 -8.96 14.58 -3.93
C GLU A 235 -8.90 15.68 -4.99
N GLU A 236 -9.94 16.52 -5.04
CA GLU A 236 -10.08 17.55 -6.07
C GLU A 236 -8.92 18.54 -6.05
N SER A 237 -8.38 18.82 -4.86
CA SER A 237 -7.22 19.68 -4.67
C SER A 237 -5.98 19.17 -5.41
N LYS A 238 -5.89 17.88 -5.76
CA LYS A 238 -4.76 17.29 -6.50
C LYS A 238 -4.84 17.51 -8.01
N VAL A 239 -6.03 17.80 -8.54
CA VAL A 239 -6.32 17.87 -9.98
C VAL A 239 -6.29 19.33 -10.45
N ASN A 240 -5.22 19.72 -11.13
CA ASN A 240 -5.11 21.03 -11.77
C ASN A 240 -5.91 21.09 -13.09
N GLN A 241 -5.95 22.27 -13.71
CA GLN A 241 -6.68 22.49 -14.96
C GLN A 241 -6.22 21.58 -16.11
N SER A 242 -4.91 21.44 -16.31
CA SER A 242 -4.38 20.57 -17.38
C SER A 242 -4.77 19.09 -17.19
N VAL A 243 -4.73 18.58 -15.96
CA VAL A 243 -5.14 17.21 -15.65
C VAL A 243 -6.66 17.05 -15.85
N ARG A 244 -7.45 18.07 -15.47
CA ARG A 244 -8.89 18.07 -15.69
C ARG A 244 -9.25 18.01 -17.18
N GLU A 245 -8.55 18.78 -18.01
CA GLU A 245 -8.71 18.77 -19.47
C GLU A 245 -8.31 17.42 -20.08
N HIS A 246 -7.19 16.85 -19.64
CA HIS A 246 -6.75 15.49 -20.03
C HIS A 246 -7.81 14.44 -19.71
N LEU A 247 -8.34 14.44 -18.49
CA LEU A 247 -9.39 13.50 -18.06
C LEU A 247 -10.69 13.71 -18.85
N THR A 248 -11.11 14.96 -19.05
CA THR A 248 -12.33 15.30 -19.82
C THR A 248 -12.20 14.84 -21.28
N THR A 249 -11.05 15.08 -21.91
CA THR A 249 -10.77 14.67 -23.30
C THR A 249 -10.80 13.15 -23.47
N ASN A 250 -10.48 12.42 -22.41
CA ASN A 250 -10.51 10.97 -22.34
C ASN A 250 -11.82 10.40 -21.74
N GLU A 251 -12.85 11.24 -21.58
CA GLU A 251 -14.18 10.85 -21.09
C GLU A 251 -14.17 10.22 -19.68
N VAL A 252 -13.23 10.68 -18.83
CA VAL A 252 -13.10 10.25 -17.43
C VAL A 252 -13.73 11.29 -16.52
N LYS A 253 -14.74 10.88 -15.74
CA LYS A 253 -15.35 11.71 -14.70
C LYS A 253 -14.45 11.73 -13.46
N VAL A 254 -14.46 12.84 -12.73
CA VAL A 254 -13.74 12.98 -11.46
C VAL A 254 -14.74 13.12 -10.32
N LYS A 255 -14.54 12.37 -9.24
CA LYS A 255 -15.28 12.49 -7.99
C LYS A 255 -14.31 12.57 -6.80
N PRO A 256 -14.73 13.14 -5.65
CA PRO A 256 -13.91 13.13 -4.43
C PRO A 256 -13.53 11.71 -4.02
N TYR A 257 -12.33 11.54 -3.47
CA TYR A 257 -11.82 10.24 -3.00
C TYR A 257 -12.78 9.58 -2.00
N SER A 258 -13.33 10.36 -1.08
CA SER A 258 -14.30 9.92 -0.07
C SER A 258 -15.60 9.33 -0.62
N ASN A 259 -15.96 9.61 -1.88
CA ASN A 259 -17.22 9.18 -2.45
C ASN A 259 -17.19 7.75 -2.98
N PHE A 260 -16.01 7.12 -3.05
CA PHE A 260 -15.85 5.79 -3.64
C PHE A 260 -16.78 4.74 -3.00
N PHE A 261 -16.73 4.56 -1.69
CA PHE A 261 -17.53 3.55 -1.01
C PHE A 261 -19.04 3.81 -1.12
N ALA A 262 -19.49 5.06 -1.01
CA ALA A 262 -20.89 5.42 -1.17
C ALA A 262 -21.43 5.12 -2.58
N ASP A 263 -20.61 5.34 -3.61
CA ASP A 263 -20.95 4.99 -4.99
C ASP A 263 -20.97 3.47 -5.22
N VAL A 264 -20.07 2.72 -4.56
CA VAL A 264 -20.03 1.25 -4.63
C VAL A 264 -21.27 0.64 -3.98
N GLU A 265 -21.67 1.15 -2.80
CA GLU A 265 -22.90 0.72 -2.10
C GLU A 265 -24.17 1.06 -2.88
N GLY A 266 -24.18 2.20 -3.58
CA GLY A 266 -25.29 2.64 -4.43
C GLY A 266 -25.27 2.08 -5.86
N ALA A 267 -24.37 1.16 -6.17
CA ALA A 267 -24.20 0.63 -7.52
C ALA A 267 -25.43 -0.18 -7.97
N SER A 268 -25.80 -0.07 -9.24
CA SER A 268 -26.94 -0.81 -9.82
C SER A 268 -26.71 -2.31 -9.80
N ASP A 269 -27.80 -3.08 -9.72
CA ASP A 269 -27.79 -4.54 -9.80
C ASP A 269 -26.90 -5.10 -10.91
N GLY A 270 -26.16 -6.16 -10.58
CA GLY A 270 -25.31 -6.90 -11.51
C GLY A 270 -23.99 -7.33 -10.88
N LYS A 271 -23.21 -8.06 -11.68
CA LYS A 271 -21.92 -8.62 -11.25
C LYS A 271 -20.79 -7.63 -11.49
N TYR A 272 -20.11 -7.18 -10.44
CA TYR A 272 -18.90 -6.37 -10.51
C TYR A 272 -17.64 -7.22 -10.34
N LEU A 273 -16.56 -6.78 -10.97
CA LEU A 273 -15.24 -7.37 -10.77
C LEU A 273 -14.48 -6.55 -9.73
N ILE A 274 -13.71 -7.24 -8.90
CA ILE A 274 -12.66 -6.66 -8.06
C ILE A 274 -11.38 -7.45 -8.24
N THR A 275 -10.23 -6.82 -8.06
CA THR A 275 -8.93 -7.50 -8.14
C THR A 275 -8.66 -8.30 -6.88
N ASP A 276 -7.74 -9.27 -6.95
CA ASP A 276 -7.25 -10.05 -5.82
C ASP A 276 -6.51 -9.20 -4.75
N THR A 277 -6.11 -7.98 -5.12
CA THR A 277 -5.55 -6.95 -4.24
C THR A 277 -6.59 -6.01 -3.63
N ALA A 278 -7.85 -6.08 -4.05
CA ALA A 278 -8.91 -5.23 -3.50
C ALA A 278 -9.14 -5.56 -2.02
N SER A 279 -9.47 -4.53 -1.24
CA SER A 279 -9.72 -4.72 0.19
C SER A 279 -11.08 -5.37 0.44
N TRP A 280 -11.18 -6.05 1.58
CA TRP A 280 -12.40 -6.68 2.07
C TRP A 280 -13.55 -5.66 2.16
N ALA A 281 -13.23 -4.41 2.51
CA ALA A 281 -14.19 -3.30 2.50
C ALA A 281 -14.86 -3.09 1.14
N VAL A 282 -14.13 -3.19 0.02
CA VAL A 282 -14.73 -3.03 -1.32
C VAL A 282 -15.71 -4.16 -1.60
N LYS A 283 -15.33 -5.39 -1.26
CA LYS A 283 -16.22 -6.54 -1.42
C LYS A 283 -17.49 -6.41 -0.56
N THR A 284 -17.35 -6.00 0.69
CA THR A 284 -18.47 -5.78 1.60
C THR A 284 -19.40 -4.64 1.14
N ALA A 285 -18.84 -3.57 0.58
CA ALA A 285 -19.62 -2.44 0.06
C ALA A 285 -20.52 -2.82 -1.13
N ILE A 286 -20.11 -3.81 -1.95
CA ILE A 286 -20.95 -4.35 -3.04
C ILE A 286 -22.16 -5.14 -2.48
N GLY A 287 -22.09 -5.59 -1.22
CA GLY A 287 -23.19 -6.19 -0.48
C GLY A 287 -23.33 -7.70 -0.66
N SER A 288 -23.66 -8.17 -1.87
CA SER A 288 -23.91 -9.60 -2.12
C SER A 288 -22.68 -10.32 -2.68
N GLU A 289 -22.34 -11.47 -2.11
CA GLU A 289 -21.29 -12.38 -2.63
C GLU A 289 -21.57 -12.81 -4.08
N ASP A 290 -22.84 -12.88 -4.49
CA ASP A 290 -23.22 -13.23 -5.88
C ASP A 290 -23.01 -12.08 -6.88
N ASN A 291 -22.89 -10.85 -6.37
CA ASN A 291 -22.72 -9.64 -7.17
C ASN A 291 -21.25 -9.25 -7.37
N VAL A 292 -20.30 -10.04 -6.86
CA VAL A 292 -18.87 -9.75 -6.95
C VAL A 292 -18.08 -10.97 -7.40
N GLU A 293 -17.23 -10.79 -8.39
CA GLU A 293 -16.25 -11.79 -8.82
C GLU A 293 -14.84 -11.24 -8.57
N GLU A 294 -14.10 -11.93 -7.70
CA GLU A 294 -12.66 -11.70 -7.52
C GLU A 294 -11.92 -12.24 -8.74
N VAL A 295 -11.14 -11.40 -9.41
CA VAL A 295 -10.38 -11.74 -10.62
C VAL A 295 -8.93 -11.28 -10.52
N LYS A 296 -8.04 -11.94 -11.28
CA LYS A 296 -6.71 -11.39 -11.54
C LYS A 296 -6.86 -10.08 -12.33
N SER A 297 -6.07 -9.06 -12.00
CA SER A 297 -6.13 -7.79 -12.72
C SER A 297 -5.63 -7.90 -14.15
N SER A 298 -6.52 -7.63 -15.11
CA SER A 298 -6.16 -7.49 -16.53
C SER A 298 -5.32 -6.23 -16.79
N ILE A 299 -5.39 -5.22 -15.91
CA ILE A 299 -4.53 -4.04 -15.99
C ILE A 299 -3.11 -4.43 -15.61
N THR A 300 -2.92 -5.20 -14.54
CA THR A 300 -1.61 -5.75 -14.16
C THR A 300 -1.02 -6.61 -15.27
N ASP A 301 -1.82 -7.50 -15.86
CA ASP A 301 -1.36 -8.31 -17.01
C ASP A 301 -0.95 -7.42 -18.19
N ALA A 302 -1.76 -6.41 -18.55
CA ALA A 302 -1.44 -5.50 -19.65
C ALA A 302 -0.17 -4.67 -19.40
N LYS A 303 0.02 -4.08 -18.21
CA LYS A 303 1.22 -3.27 -17.89
C LYS A 303 2.47 -4.11 -17.61
N SER A 304 2.31 -5.42 -17.41
CA SER A 304 3.46 -6.32 -17.21
C SER A 304 4.28 -6.46 -18.50
N VAL A 305 3.62 -6.44 -19.66
CA VAL A 305 4.23 -6.52 -21.00
C VAL A 305 4.36 -5.11 -21.58
N LYS A 306 5.58 -4.56 -21.56
CA LYS A 306 5.85 -3.19 -21.99
C LYS A 306 5.74 -3.10 -23.50
N ASN A 307 5.11 -2.03 -24.00
CA ASN A 307 5.13 -1.73 -25.42
C ASN A 307 6.50 -1.15 -25.85
N GLU A 308 6.75 -1.04 -27.15
CA GLU A 308 8.07 -0.59 -27.65
C GLU A 308 8.46 0.82 -27.18
N VAL A 309 7.51 1.73 -26.98
CA VAL A 309 7.79 3.07 -26.45
C VAL A 309 8.21 3.01 -24.98
N GLU A 310 7.51 2.21 -24.16
CA GLU A 310 7.88 1.98 -22.76
C GLU A 310 9.24 1.28 -22.66
N LEU A 311 9.51 0.28 -23.50
CA LEU A 311 10.80 -0.43 -23.56
C LEU A 311 11.93 0.52 -23.92
N GLU A 312 11.74 1.38 -24.92
CA GLU A 312 12.76 2.36 -25.29
C GLU A 312 12.98 3.40 -24.19
N GLY A 313 11.92 3.86 -23.53
CA GLY A 313 12.03 4.69 -22.34
C GLY A 313 12.84 4.03 -21.22
N MET A 314 12.66 2.73 -21.00
CA MET A 314 13.43 1.95 -20.04
C MET A 314 14.90 1.84 -20.44
N ARG A 315 15.21 1.57 -21.72
CA ARG A 315 16.61 1.54 -22.20
C ARG A 315 17.28 2.91 -22.00
N ALA A 316 16.62 3.98 -22.42
CA ALA A 316 17.13 5.33 -22.28
C ALA A 316 17.36 5.72 -20.82
N CYS A 317 16.47 5.31 -19.89
CA CYS A 317 16.67 5.61 -18.47
C CYS A 317 17.84 4.83 -17.86
N HIS A 318 18.04 3.56 -18.24
CA HIS A 318 19.17 2.76 -17.75
C HIS A 318 20.51 3.23 -18.30
N ILE A 319 20.56 3.77 -19.53
CA ILE A 319 21.79 4.36 -20.08
C ILE A 319 22.23 5.56 -19.22
N ARG A 320 21.29 6.45 -18.89
CA ARG A 320 21.57 7.62 -18.03
C ARG A 320 21.93 7.21 -16.61
N ASP A 321 21.20 6.27 -16.00
CA ASP A 321 21.53 5.78 -14.65
C ASP A 321 22.89 5.06 -14.62
N GLY A 322 23.24 4.32 -15.68
CA GLY A 322 24.56 3.73 -15.84
C GLY A 322 25.69 4.78 -15.89
N ALA A 323 25.45 5.92 -16.55
CA ALA A 323 26.40 7.03 -16.55
C ALA A 323 26.55 7.68 -15.15
N ALA A 324 25.44 7.83 -14.40
CA ALA A 324 25.45 8.29 -13.02
C ALA A 324 26.23 7.34 -12.10
N LEU A 325 25.97 6.03 -12.19
CA LEU A 325 26.69 5.01 -11.42
C LEU A 325 28.18 4.98 -11.74
N THR A 326 28.55 5.07 -13.02
CA THR A 326 29.96 5.14 -13.45
C THR A 326 30.66 6.35 -12.84
N SER A 327 30.00 7.51 -12.86
CA SER A 327 30.52 8.75 -12.26
C SER A 327 30.66 8.63 -10.74
N TYR A 328 29.67 8.01 -10.08
CA TYR A 328 29.68 7.73 -8.65
C TYR A 328 30.84 6.80 -8.26
N TYR A 329 31.06 5.69 -8.98
CA TYR A 329 32.15 4.78 -8.67
C TYR A 329 33.52 5.39 -8.89
N ALA A 330 33.72 6.15 -9.98
CA ALA A 330 34.96 6.90 -10.20
C ALA A 330 35.21 7.92 -9.08
N TRP A 331 34.16 8.60 -8.61
CA TRP A 331 34.27 9.49 -7.45
C TRP A 331 34.62 8.72 -6.18
N LEU A 332 33.93 7.62 -5.88
CA LEU A 332 34.11 6.84 -4.66
C LEU A 332 35.53 6.25 -4.59
N GLU A 333 36.01 5.68 -5.69
CA GLU A 333 37.38 5.15 -5.81
C GLU A 333 38.42 6.25 -5.54
N ASN A 334 38.29 7.41 -6.18
CA ASN A 334 39.19 8.53 -5.95
C ASN A 334 39.16 9.04 -4.49
N GLN A 335 37.99 9.07 -3.84
CA GLN A 335 37.92 9.49 -2.44
C GLN A 335 38.57 8.46 -1.51
N LEU A 336 38.31 7.18 -1.70
CA LEU A 336 38.80 6.11 -0.82
C LEU A 336 40.29 5.80 -1.04
N ILE A 337 40.74 5.72 -2.29
CA ILE A 337 42.09 5.28 -2.65
C ILE A 337 43.07 6.45 -2.70
N GLU A 338 42.79 7.44 -3.55
CA GLU A 338 43.73 8.53 -3.80
C GLU A 338 43.74 9.54 -2.65
N LYS A 339 42.55 9.95 -2.19
CA LYS A 339 42.42 10.95 -1.11
C LYS A 339 42.41 10.35 0.28
N LYS A 340 42.22 9.03 0.41
CA LYS A 340 42.12 8.32 1.70
C LYS A 340 41.10 8.94 2.65
N ALA A 341 40.00 9.47 2.10
CA ALA A 341 38.91 10.03 2.86
C ALA A 341 38.14 8.92 3.58
N SER A 342 37.63 9.21 4.77
CA SER A 342 36.65 8.34 5.43
C SER A 342 35.26 8.77 4.98
N ILE A 343 34.55 7.85 4.33
CA ILE A 343 33.18 8.03 3.87
C ILE A 343 32.32 7.01 4.60
N ASP A 344 31.28 7.48 5.28
CA ASP A 344 30.27 6.60 5.85
C ASP A 344 29.20 6.20 4.82
N GLU A 345 28.36 5.25 5.20
CA GLU A 345 27.33 4.66 4.34
C GLU A 345 26.32 5.69 3.85
N ALA A 346 25.94 6.65 4.71
CA ALA A 346 24.99 7.70 4.39
C ALA A 346 25.57 8.69 3.38
N GLN A 347 26.82 9.13 3.59
CA GLN A 347 27.53 10.01 2.67
C GLN A 347 27.69 9.38 1.27
N ALA A 348 27.97 8.08 1.21
CA ALA A 348 28.03 7.34 -0.05
C ALA A 348 26.66 7.29 -0.76
N ALA A 349 25.57 7.01 -0.03
CA ALA A 349 24.22 7.02 -0.58
C ALA A 349 23.80 8.40 -1.09
N ASP A 350 24.04 9.46 -0.30
CA ASP A 350 23.75 10.84 -0.67
C ASP A 350 24.48 11.23 -1.95
N MET A 351 25.75 10.85 -2.07
CA MET A 351 26.53 11.18 -3.26
C MET A 351 26.01 10.46 -4.52
N LEU A 352 25.57 9.20 -4.42
CA LEU A 352 24.94 8.50 -5.53
C LEU A 352 23.67 9.24 -5.99
N MET A 353 22.83 9.68 -5.05
CA MET A 353 21.66 10.50 -5.36
C MET A 353 22.05 11.79 -6.09
N GLU A 354 23.12 12.48 -5.68
CA GLU A 354 23.60 13.69 -6.35
C GLU A 354 24.07 13.44 -7.79
N PHE A 355 24.63 12.27 -8.10
CA PHE A 355 24.94 11.90 -9.49
C PHE A 355 23.69 11.58 -10.32
N ARG A 356 22.69 10.96 -9.70
CA ARG A 356 21.40 10.67 -10.35
C ARG A 356 20.58 11.93 -10.64
N LYS A 357 20.55 12.89 -9.70
CA LYS A 357 19.88 14.19 -9.86
C LYS A 357 20.37 15.00 -11.06
N LYS A 358 21.61 14.77 -11.52
CA LYS A 358 22.19 15.42 -12.70
C LYS A 358 21.72 14.82 -14.03
N GLN A 359 21.08 13.65 -14.01
CA GLN A 359 20.60 13.00 -15.22
C GLN A 359 19.28 13.61 -15.68
N ASP A 360 19.12 13.73 -17.01
CA ASP A 360 17.87 14.20 -17.60
C ASP A 360 16.68 13.33 -17.16
N LEU A 361 15.54 13.99 -16.93
CA LEU A 361 14.28 13.35 -16.52
C LEU A 361 14.34 12.63 -15.15
N PHE A 362 15.33 12.93 -14.30
CA PHE A 362 15.33 12.47 -12.92
C PHE A 362 14.09 12.99 -12.17
N VAL A 363 13.45 12.11 -11.40
CA VAL A 363 12.28 12.44 -10.57
C VAL A 363 12.59 12.24 -9.10
N GLY A 364 13.12 11.06 -8.75
CA GLY A 364 13.44 10.66 -7.38
C GLY A 364 14.04 9.27 -7.38
N GLU A 365 14.38 8.77 -6.19
CA GLU A 365 14.80 7.38 -6.01
C GLU A 365 13.59 6.44 -6.14
N SER A 366 13.84 5.19 -6.55
CA SER A 366 12.81 4.14 -6.65
C SER A 366 12.70 3.26 -5.40
N PHE A 367 13.60 3.46 -4.43
CA PHE A 367 13.59 2.91 -3.07
C PHE A 367 14.73 3.58 -2.28
N ALA A 368 14.69 3.52 -0.95
CA ALA A 368 15.78 4.01 -0.10
C ALA A 368 17.11 3.30 -0.44
N THR A 369 18.13 4.07 -0.81
CA THR A 369 19.42 3.49 -1.21
C THR A 369 20.03 2.63 -0.10
N ILE A 370 20.32 1.36 -0.42
CA ILE A 370 21.05 0.44 0.46
C ILE A 370 22.55 0.65 0.23
N SER A 371 23.21 1.31 1.18
CA SER A 371 24.64 1.54 1.21
C SER A 371 25.20 0.88 2.46
N CYS A 372 26.02 -0.16 2.30
CA CYS A 372 26.54 -0.94 3.42
C CYS A 372 28.02 -1.28 3.21
N THR A 373 28.82 -1.13 4.26
CA THR A 373 30.19 -1.65 4.35
C THR A 373 30.24 -2.78 5.37
N GLY A 374 31.24 -3.67 5.27
CA GLY A 374 31.34 -4.87 6.10
C GLY A 374 31.20 -4.61 7.62
N PRO A 375 30.84 -5.65 8.40
CA PRO A 375 30.64 -5.51 9.84
C PRO A 375 31.92 -5.01 10.52
N LYS A 376 31.76 -4.08 11.47
CA LYS A 376 32.86 -3.55 12.31
C LYS A 376 33.26 -4.51 13.41
#